data_AF-A0A4Z0BT82-F1
#
_entry.id   AF-A0A4Z0BT82-F1
#
_cell.length_a   1.000
_cell.length_b   1.000
_cell.length_c   1.000
_cell.angle_alpha   90.00
_cell.angle_beta   90.00
_cell.angle_gamma   90.00
#
_symmetry.space_group_name_H-M   'P 1'
#
loop_
_entity.id
_entity.type
_entity.pdbx_description
1 polymer ?
#
loop_
_entity_poly.entity_id
_entity_poly.type
_entity_poly.pdbx_seq_one_letter_code
_entity_poly.pdbx_strand_id
1 'polypeptide(L)'
;MHRITGPYRGYFVAAYTVEAKGGFVGYGAACAKRPSAAWRAKGQADVISSIYPNELQALVAAEHKVRLEIDQLPPSWDPFTAPGHLVRDSVNDSR
;
A
#
# COMPACT_ATOMS: atom_id res chain seq x y z
N MET A 1 0.97 15.73 9.53
CA MET A 1 0.93 15.68 8.05
C MET A 1 0.27 14.38 7.58
N HIS A 2 -0.35 14.34 6.39
CA HIS A 2 -0.84 13.08 5.80
C HIS A 2 -0.77 13.07 4.27
N ARG A 3 -0.71 11.88 3.66
CA ARG A 3 -0.70 11.67 2.21
C ARG A 3 -1.34 10.35 1.82
N ILE A 4 -2.03 10.33 0.68
CA ILE A 4 -2.47 9.10 0.01
C ILE A 4 -1.84 9.10 -1.39
N THR A 5 -1.10 8.05 -1.75
CA THR A 5 -0.40 7.91 -3.03
C THR A 5 -0.71 6.57 -3.71
N GLY A 6 -0.33 6.43 -4.98
CA GLY A 6 -0.55 5.22 -5.78
C GLY A 6 -1.66 5.36 -6.83
N PRO A 7 -2.05 4.25 -7.47
CA PRO A 7 -1.74 2.86 -7.08
C PRO A 7 -0.30 2.42 -7.38
N TYR A 8 0.29 1.63 -6.47
CA TYR A 8 1.56 0.92 -6.61
C TYR A 8 1.27 -0.58 -6.52
N ARG A 9 1.53 -1.34 -7.59
CA ARG A 9 1.13 -2.76 -7.73
C ARG A 9 -0.36 -3.03 -7.42
N GLY A 10 -1.19 -2.04 -7.75
CA GLY A 10 -2.64 -2.05 -7.50
C GLY A 10 -3.06 -1.60 -6.08
N TYR A 11 -2.12 -1.26 -5.22
CA TYR A 11 -2.39 -0.80 -3.85
C TYR A 11 -2.23 0.71 -3.70
N PHE A 12 -3.11 1.34 -2.93
CA PHE A 12 -2.93 2.71 -2.47
C PHE A 12 -2.10 2.72 -1.19
N VAL A 13 -1.16 3.64 -1.08
CA VAL A 13 -0.37 3.88 0.13
C VAL A 13 -1.00 5.05 0.87
N ALA A 14 -1.53 4.80 2.06
CA ALA A 14 -2.05 5.83 2.94
C ALA A 14 -1.08 6.02 4.11
N ALA A 15 -0.57 7.23 4.31
CA ALA A 15 0.39 7.53 5.36
C ALA A 15 0.04 8.82 6.10
N TYR A 16 0.32 8.88 7.39
CA TYR A 16 0.15 10.07 8.21
C TYR A 16 1.17 10.10 9.34
N THR A 17 1.40 11.28 9.91
CA THR A 17 2.33 11.48 11.01
C THR A 17 1.61 11.89 12.28
N VAL A 18 2.20 11.51 13.42
CA VAL A 18 1.77 11.91 14.76
C VAL A 18 3.00 12.39 15.52
N GLU A 19 2.82 13.43 16.34
CA GLU A 19 3.86 13.91 17.25
C GLU A 19 4.10 12.90 18.39
N ALA A 20 5.36 12.67 18.72
CA ALA A 20 5.79 11.76 19.77
C ALA A 20 6.87 12.41 20.63
N LYS A 21 7.18 11.81 21.79
CA LYS A 21 8.26 12.31 22.64
C LYS A 21 9.60 12.19 21.89
N GLY A 22 10.16 13.32 21.48
CA GLY A 22 11.44 13.39 20.76
C GLY A 22 11.34 13.47 19.24
N GLY A 23 10.14 13.69 18.66
CA GLY A 23 10.00 13.94 17.22
C GLY A 23 8.64 13.51 16.68
N PHE A 24 8.63 12.94 15.48
CA PHE A 24 7.44 12.50 14.77
C PHE A 24 7.57 11.03 14.38
N VAL A 25 6.44 10.32 14.47
CA VAL A 25 6.29 8.94 13.99
C VAL A 25 5.33 8.94 12.82
N GLY A 26 5.66 8.18 11.78
CA GLY A 26 4.82 7.95 10.62
C GLY A 26 4.11 6.62 10.73
N TYR A 27 2.83 6.62 10.43
CA TYR A 27 1.99 5.44 10.27
C TYR A 27 1.66 5.29 8.80
N GLY A 28 1.59 4.05 8.32
CA GLY A 28 1.28 3.75 6.93
C GLY A 28 0.45 2.48 6.79
N ALA A 29 -0.38 2.44 5.75
CA ALA A 29 -1.22 1.31 5.42
C ALA A 29 -1.26 1.08 3.90
N ALA A 30 -1.24 -0.19 3.48
CA ALA A 30 -1.47 -0.61 2.10
C ALA A 30 -2.95 -0.94 1.88
N CYS A 31 -3.64 -0.23 0.99
CA CYS A 31 -5.08 -0.39 0.78
C CYS A 31 -5.39 -0.85 -0.64
N ALA A 32 -6.18 -1.92 -0.79
CA ALA A 32 -6.67 -2.36 -2.11
C ALA A 32 -7.67 -1.35 -2.75
N LYS A 33 -8.30 -0.50 -1.94
CA LYS A 33 -9.20 0.59 -2.39
C LYS A 33 -8.70 1.91 -1.84
N ARG A 34 -8.83 2.99 -2.62
CA ARG A 34 -8.42 4.33 -2.17
C ARG A 34 -9.23 4.75 -0.95
N PRO A 35 -8.61 5.00 0.22
CA PRO A 35 -9.33 5.44 1.40
C PRO A 35 -9.74 6.91 1.26
N SER A 36 -10.81 7.31 1.97
CA SER A 36 -11.27 8.71 2.02
C SER A 36 -10.35 9.60 2.85
N ALA A 37 -9.62 9.02 3.80
CA ALA A 37 -8.62 9.69 4.62
C ALA A 37 -7.55 8.69 5.08
N ALA A 38 -6.32 9.15 5.31
CA ALA A 38 -5.20 8.26 5.61
C ALA A 38 -5.38 7.50 6.93
N TRP A 39 -5.94 8.15 7.96
CA TRP A 39 -6.24 7.52 9.27
C TRP A 39 -7.49 6.63 9.25
N ARG A 40 -8.26 6.60 8.16
CA ARG A 40 -9.39 5.68 7.95
C ARG A 40 -9.03 4.51 7.05
N ALA A 41 -7.76 4.40 6.67
CA ALA A 41 -7.26 3.30 5.89
C ALA A 41 -7.54 1.97 6.60
N LYS A 42 -8.06 1.00 5.84
CA LYS A 42 -8.09 -0.40 6.25
C LYS A 42 -6.97 -1.08 5.48
N GLY A 43 -5.83 -1.21 6.13
CA GLY A 43 -4.64 -1.81 5.54
C GLY A 43 -4.79 -3.31 5.38
N GLN A 44 -4.29 -3.85 4.28
CA GLN A 44 -3.92 -5.25 4.19
C GLN A 44 -2.57 -5.51 4.91
N ALA A 45 -1.77 -4.46 5.04
CA ALA A 45 -0.59 -4.38 5.90
C ALA A 45 -0.52 -2.98 6.50
N ASP A 46 -0.11 -2.89 7.77
CA ASP A 46 0.07 -1.65 8.52
C ASP A 46 1.51 -1.55 9.03
N VAL A 47 2.11 -0.36 8.95
CA VAL A 47 3.50 -0.11 9.35
C VAL A 47 3.63 1.11 10.24
N ILE A 48 4.70 1.12 11.03
CA ILE A 48 5.10 2.26 11.87
C ILE A 48 6.57 2.58 11.55
N SER A 49 6.89 3.86 11.36
CA SER A 49 8.27 4.34 11.19
C SER A 49 8.99 4.42 12.54
N SER A 50 10.31 4.65 12.51
CA SER A 50 11.03 5.14 13.69
C SER A 50 10.63 6.60 14.00
N ILE A 51 11.13 7.15 15.11
CA ILE A 51 10.98 8.57 15.43
C ILE A 51 11.96 9.38 14.58
N TYR A 52 11.47 10.45 13.95
CA TYR A 52 12.29 11.38 13.15
C TYR A 52 12.13 12.84 13.65
N PRO A 53 13.13 13.71 13.42
CA PRO A 53 13.07 15.12 13.84
C PRO A 53 11.96 15.96 13.19
N ASN A 54 11.44 15.56 12.03
CA ASN A 54 10.37 16.29 11.34
C ASN A 54 9.34 15.37 10.69
N GLU A 55 8.16 15.94 10.43
CA GLU A 55 7.02 15.22 9.84
C GLU A 55 7.35 14.64 8.45
N LEU A 56 8.04 15.38 7.59
CA LEU A 56 8.31 14.94 6.22
C LEU A 56 9.15 13.66 6.20
N GLN A 57 10.19 13.59 7.03
CA GLN A 57 11.02 12.39 7.16
C GLN A 57 10.24 11.19 7.70
N ALA A 58 9.43 11.40 8.75
CA ALA A 58 8.58 10.34 9.30
C ALA A 58 7.56 9.82 8.26
N LEU A 59 6.95 10.73 7.49
CA LEU A 59 6.01 10.40 6.44
C LEU A 59 6.68 9.59 5.31
N VAL A 60 7.82 10.05 4.80
CA VAL A 60 8.57 9.36 3.73
C VAL A 60 9.04 7.98 4.20
N ALA A 61 9.50 7.87 5.45
CA ALA A 61 9.89 6.58 6.02
C ALA A 61 8.71 5.61 6.11
N ALA A 62 7.53 6.07 6.53
CA ALA A 62 6.33 5.25 6.54
C ALA A 62 5.90 4.83 5.12
N GLU A 63 5.87 5.76 4.17
CA GLU A 63 5.55 5.46 2.76
C GLU A 63 6.49 4.41 2.16
N HIS A 64 7.80 4.54 2.44
CA HIS A 64 8.79 3.58 1.96
C HIS A 64 8.57 2.19 2.58
N LYS A 65 8.32 2.11 3.89
CA LYS A 65 8.01 0.83 4.56
C LYS A 65 6.74 0.19 3.98
N VAL A 66 5.67 0.95 3.74
CA VAL A 66 4.46 0.39 3.10
C VAL A 66 4.77 -0.18 1.72
N ARG A 67 5.63 0.47 0.92
CA ARG A 67 6.01 -0.05 -0.39
C ARG A 67 6.77 -1.39 -0.28
N LEU A 68 7.67 -1.51 0.69
CA LEU A 68 8.36 -2.78 0.95
C LEU A 68 7.38 -3.90 1.33
N GLU A 69 6.33 -3.60 2.12
CA GLU A 69 5.27 -4.56 2.41
C GLU A 69 4.48 -4.94 1.16
N ILE A 70 4.09 -3.94 0.34
CA ILE A 70 3.40 -4.18 -0.95
C ILE A 70 4.24 -5.06 -1.88
N ASP A 71 5.57 -4.94 -1.83
CA ASP A 71 6.44 -5.76 -2.67
C ASP A 71 6.37 -7.26 -2.34
N GLN A 72 5.98 -7.61 -1.11
CA GLN A 72 5.75 -9.00 -0.67
C GLN A 72 4.32 -9.49 -0.92
N LEU A 73 3.39 -8.62 -1.30
CA LEU A 73 2.01 -8.99 -1.57
C LEU A 73 1.83 -9.51 -3.01
N PRO A 74 0.86 -10.41 -3.25
CA PRO A 74 0.39 -10.65 -4.61
C PRO A 74 -0.17 -9.33 -5.18
N PRO A 75 -0.08 -9.10 -6.51
CA PRO A 75 -0.73 -7.94 -7.12
C PRO A 75 -2.22 -7.91 -6.76
N SER A 76 -2.77 -6.74 -6.45
CA SER A 76 -4.20 -6.61 -6.11
C SER A 76 -5.12 -6.50 -7.32
N TRP A 77 -4.56 -6.37 -8.53
CA TRP A 77 -5.33 -6.42 -9.76
C TRP A 77 -5.63 -7.88 -10.14
N ASP A 78 -6.79 -8.08 -10.77
CA ASP A 78 -7.23 -9.39 -11.27
C ASP A 78 -6.22 -9.96 -12.29
N PRO A 79 -5.90 -11.27 -12.30
CA PRO A 79 -5.04 -11.91 -13.30
C PRO A 79 -5.44 -11.64 -14.76
N PHE A 80 -6.70 -11.30 -15.07
CA PHE A 80 -7.10 -10.90 -16.43
C PHE A 80 -6.50 -9.57 -16.90
N THR A 81 -5.92 -8.78 -15.99
CA THR A 81 -5.23 -7.52 -16.30
C THR A 81 -3.71 -7.65 -16.28
N ALA A 82 -3.17 -8.85 -16.02
CA ALA A 82 -1.75 -9.12 -16.19
C ALA A 82 -1.44 -9.24 -17.70
N PRO A 83 -0.52 -8.42 -18.26
CA PRO A 83 -0.10 -8.59 -19.64
C PRO A 83 0.53 -9.98 -19.80
N GLY A 84 -0.19 -10.92 -20.42
CA GLY A 84 0.31 -12.26 -20.74
C GLY A 84 -0.46 -13.46 -20.18
N HIS A 85 -1.52 -13.28 -19.38
CA HIS A 85 -2.31 -14.41 -18.87
C HIS A 85 -3.47 -14.78 -19.83
N LEU A 86 -3.13 -15.33 -21.01
CA LEU A 86 -4.10 -16.05 -21.82
C LEU A 86 -4.29 -17.44 -21.22
N VAL A 87 -5.33 -17.60 -20.39
CA VAL A 87 -5.81 -18.92 -19.99
C VAL A 87 -6.23 -19.64 -21.27
N ARG A 88 -5.50 -20.70 -21.65
CA ARG A 88 -5.97 -21.64 -22.68
C ARG A 88 -7.16 -22.38 -22.09
N ASP A 89 -8.35 -21.84 -22.28
CA ASP A 89 -9.57 -22.59 -22.05
C ASP A 89 -9.49 -23.83 -22.93
N SER A 90 -9.35 -24.97 -22.25
CA SER A 90 -9.31 -26.27 -22.89
C SER A 90 -10.72 -26.53 -23.40
N VAL A 91 -10.91 -26.37 -24.71
CA VAL A 91 -12.13 -26.76 -25.40
C VAL A 91 -12.34 -28.26 -25.16
N ASN A 92 -13.24 -28.59 -24.24
CA ASN A 92 -13.70 -29.95 -24.06
C ASN A 92 -14.80 -30.22 -25.08
N ASP A 93 -14.39 -30.47 -26.33
CA ASP A 93 -15.28 -30.93 -27.39
C ASP A 93 -15.63 -32.39 -27.12
N SER A 94 -16.71 -32.62 -26.39
CA SER A 94 -17.28 -33.94 -26.18
C SER A 94 -18.30 -34.19 -27.29
N ARG A 95 -17.91 -35.08 -28.21
CA ARG A 95 -18.74 -35.70 -29.26
C ARG A 95 -19.99 -36.37 -28.71
#